data_AF-A0A6N3GC24-F1
#
_entry.id   AF-A0A6N3GC24-F1
#
_cell.length_a   1.000
_cell.length_b   1.000
_cell.length_c   1.000
_cell.angle_alpha   90.00
_cell.angle_beta   90.00
_cell.angle_gamma   90.00
#
_symmetry.space_group_name_H-M   'P 1'
#
loop_
_entity.id
_entity.type
_entity.pdbx_description
1 polymer ?
#
loop_
_entity_poly.entity_id
_entity_poly.type
_entity_poly.pdbx_seq_one_letter_code
_entity_poly.pdbx_strand_id
1 'polypeptide(L)'
;MKKRKSAFIAFFCALVLSINTAISTGAVSNLNYEKLKSENVVFLTEGQGDTNVGDGTIKNPYRNIKTALSNVEDGGTIKIVGTFNYWRYEEHHTKLPRPLIINKEVTFEGVNENSVFLTRAPIQLASDVTFRNIKMEFWASNELMPGVPDSGLPGEPVDEGVNFRSGRSIYLAGNTLTMDNVDTRIPTVSFQQRYRPYINGGTFLDEGATGPKSVLNVINPNSGTEFAGIYAGDYWKERNYPVELNIMGKVLDKTIHTGGIIEPFRGDVEVNIYKGANSSIIDMNKHNGNVDVNIKENAFLVDADFTGIRNLTIESKAKVSLGNSKEFNIDNITLKRDGLLDLRKVTGNAIVKDDFIGDTTSDPNEDILGGAIFLHDNQILDVMGDVIGITRLNSYSNYEFDKVPLKDNHIYVKAKENTKGDFKIYPGYIQSDYRLEKSINDSRTIWTAIRDKSIFKEFRWNGSENDNIIKPEEDKDYIYPIDFIDENDKIYKPVGEDWNQFTFTLTKPDGTILDDNNYWDFDLGVYLDEVGVVINIYNTSFSGELNLTVSHESGQSITKKVQIGETTKPPVTMVDLAKVAERYNLKKGQPKFDDKYDLNKDDIIDIYDIVIVAKDIEAN
;
A
#
# COMPACT_ATOMS: atom_id res chain seq x y z
N MET A 1 47.73 -11.96 16.90
CA MET A 1 46.37 -11.72 17.46
C MET A 1 45.99 -10.24 17.67
N LYS A 2 46.91 -9.27 17.78
CA LYS A 2 46.53 -7.84 17.92
C LYS A 2 45.99 -7.18 16.64
N LYS A 3 46.49 -7.53 15.45
CA LYS A 3 46.05 -6.93 14.17
C LYS A 3 44.61 -7.31 13.73
N ARG A 4 44.08 -8.46 14.17
CA ARG A 4 42.70 -8.89 13.85
C ARG A 4 41.63 -8.23 14.73
N LYS A 5 41.97 -7.78 15.95
CA LYS A 5 41.03 -7.06 16.83
C LYS A 5 40.74 -5.64 16.33
N SER A 6 41.74 -4.95 15.78
CA SER A 6 41.58 -3.59 15.25
C SER A 6 40.68 -3.54 14.01
N ALA A 7 40.76 -4.55 13.14
CA ALA A 7 39.89 -4.65 11.95
C ALA A 7 38.42 -4.94 12.33
N PHE A 8 38.19 -5.78 13.34
CA PHE A 8 36.85 -6.08 13.83
C PHE A 8 36.20 -4.88 14.53
N ILE A 9 36.96 -4.08 15.29
CA ILE A 9 36.45 -2.87 15.93
C ILE A 9 36.12 -1.80 14.89
N ALA A 10 36.96 -1.61 13.85
CA ALA A 10 36.69 -0.67 12.77
C ALA A 10 35.43 -1.05 11.96
N PHE A 11 35.24 -2.35 11.70
CA PHE A 11 34.04 -2.85 11.03
C PHE A 11 32.77 -2.67 11.89
N PHE A 12 32.85 -2.92 13.20
CA PHE A 12 31.73 -2.69 14.12
C PHE A 12 31.39 -1.20 14.27
N CYS A 13 32.39 -0.30 14.29
CA CYS A 13 32.15 1.14 14.32
C CYS A 13 31.50 1.66 13.02
N ALA A 14 31.92 1.16 11.85
CA ALA A 14 31.29 1.51 10.58
C ALA A 14 29.84 1.01 10.50
N LEU A 15 29.58 -0.20 11.03
CA LEU A 15 28.24 -0.77 11.09
C LEU A 15 27.32 0.00 12.06
N VAL A 16 27.82 0.38 13.24
CA VAL A 16 27.08 1.20 14.21
C VAL A 16 26.81 2.62 13.68
N LEU A 17 27.71 3.17 12.86
CA LEU A 17 27.52 4.46 12.18
C LEU A 17 26.53 4.39 11.01
N SER A 18 26.35 3.22 10.37
CA SER A 18 25.34 3.03 9.32
C SER A 18 23.91 2.78 9.83
N ILE A 19 23.73 2.47 11.11
CA ILE A 19 22.44 2.02 11.68
C ILE A 19 21.86 3.02 12.69
N ASN A 20 22.57 4.10 13.04
CA ASN A 20 22.06 5.16 13.93
C ASN A 20 21.88 6.50 13.21
N THR A 21 20.63 6.88 12.93
CA THR A 21 20.20 8.22 12.48
C THR A 21 20.09 9.24 13.63
N ALA A 22 20.79 9.03 14.74
CA ALA A 22 20.67 9.84 15.95
C ALA A 22 22.02 10.12 16.62
N ILE A 23 22.96 10.72 15.88
CA ILE A 23 24.01 11.58 16.47
C ILE A 23 24.16 12.83 15.58
N SER A 24 23.08 13.60 15.51
CA SER A 24 23.17 15.05 15.41
C SER A 24 23.09 15.54 16.84
N THR A 25 24.22 15.96 17.40
CA THR A 25 24.40 16.97 18.46
C THR A 25 25.73 16.69 19.18
N GLY A 26 26.53 17.75 19.36
CA GLY A 26 27.67 17.71 20.28
C GLY A 26 29.06 17.66 19.64
N ALA A 27 29.26 18.27 18.47
CA ALA A 27 30.56 18.83 18.12
C ALA A 27 30.33 20.02 17.17
N VAL A 28 29.99 21.18 17.76
CA VAL A 28 30.35 22.46 17.14
C VAL A 28 31.87 22.47 17.12
N SER A 29 32.46 21.89 16.07
CA SER A 29 33.81 22.24 15.71
C SER A 29 33.76 23.72 15.38
N ASN A 30 34.56 24.51 16.11
CA ASN A 30 34.96 25.84 15.71
C ASN A 30 35.62 25.72 14.33
N LEU A 31 34.81 25.66 13.28
CA LEU A 31 35.24 25.94 11.92
C LEU A 31 35.73 27.38 11.97
N ASN A 32 37.03 27.56 11.80
CA ASN A 32 37.66 28.86 11.80
C ASN A 32 37.28 29.53 10.48
N TYR A 33 36.09 30.13 10.41
CA TYR A 33 35.50 30.75 9.21
C TYR A 33 36.19 32.07 8.79
N GLU A 34 37.38 32.38 9.31
CA GLU A 34 37.94 33.73 9.29
C GLU A 34 38.42 34.25 7.92
N LYS A 35 38.45 33.42 6.88
CA LYS A 35 38.71 33.82 5.47
C LYS A 35 37.93 32.95 4.46
N LEU A 36 36.62 33.07 4.40
CA LEU A 36 35.78 32.24 3.51
C LEU A 36 35.13 32.97 2.33
N LYS A 37 35.70 34.09 1.86
CA LYS A 37 35.44 34.49 0.47
C LYS A 37 36.38 33.69 -0.42
N SER A 38 35.82 32.84 -1.26
CA SER A 38 36.48 32.34 -2.47
C SER A 38 35.65 32.82 -3.66
N GLU A 39 36.21 32.90 -4.86
CA GLU A 39 35.42 33.30 -6.04
C GLU A 39 34.23 32.35 -6.27
N ASN A 40 34.37 31.09 -5.82
CA ASN A 40 33.33 30.07 -5.76
C ASN A 40 32.32 30.20 -4.61
N VAL A 41 32.58 30.99 -3.55
CA VAL A 41 31.69 31.11 -2.39
C VAL A 41 31.61 32.55 -1.88
N VAL A 42 30.43 33.13 -1.94
CA VAL A 42 30.13 34.48 -1.40
C VAL A 42 28.99 34.43 -0.40
N PHE A 43 28.92 35.40 0.51
CA PHE A 43 27.87 35.51 1.52
C PHE A 43 26.91 36.67 1.20
N LEU A 44 25.61 36.47 1.47
CA LEU A 44 24.53 37.42 1.24
C LEU A 44 23.60 37.44 2.47
N THR A 45 23.22 38.62 2.97
CA THR A 45 22.37 38.72 4.18
C THR A 45 21.02 39.41 3.97
N GLU A 46 20.92 40.30 3.00
CA GLU A 46 19.65 40.96 2.62
C GLU A 46 19.22 40.40 1.26
N GLY A 47 18.74 41.23 0.34
CA GLY A 47 18.42 40.79 -1.02
C GLY A 47 18.32 41.98 -1.97
N GLN A 48 17.68 43.05 -1.50
CA GLN A 48 17.55 44.33 -2.22
C GLN A 48 18.14 45.52 -1.44
N GLY A 49 19.20 45.29 -0.65
CA GLY A 49 19.98 46.33 0.01
C GLY A 49 20.84 47.15 -0.96
N ASP A 50 21.72 48.00 -0.43
CA ASP A 50 22.63 48.83 -1.23
C ASP A 50 23.62 47.94 -2.03
N THR A 51 23.79 48.25 -3.33
CA THR A 51 24.68 47.50 -4.24
C THR A 51 26.17 47.70 -3.94
N ASN A 52 26.53 48.76 -3.20
CA ASN A 52 27.91 49.12 -2.89
C ASN A 52 28.38 48.64 -1.50
N VAL A 53 27.56 47.86 -0.79
CA VAL A 53 27.83 47.43 0.58
C VAL A 53 28.08 45.92 0.65
N GLY A 54 29.10 45.55 1.42
CA GLY A 54 29.57 44.18 1.57
C GLY A 54 30.73 43.85 0.64
N ASP A 55 31.62 42.96 1.09
CA ASP A 55 32.71 42.41 0.27
C ASP A 55 32.49 40.93 -0.07
N GLY A 56 31.38 40.34 0.39
CA GLY A 56 31.01 38.95 0.12
C GLY A 56 31.65 37.94 1.09
N THR A 57 32.38 38.39 2.11
CA THR A 57 32.83 37.53 3.22
C THR A 57 31.72 37.32 4.26
N ILE A 58 31.86 36.32 5.13
CA ILE A 58 30.89 36.08 6.22
C ILE A 58 30.79 37.26 7.21
N LYS A 59 31.89 37.99 7.44
CA LYS A 59 31.95 39.13 8.36
C LYS A 59 31.35 40.40 7.73
N ASN A 60 31.34 40.47 6.40
CA ASN A 60 30.80 41.60 5.64
C ASN A 60 30.06 41.11 4.38
N PRO A 61 28.93 40.39 4.54
CA PRO A 61 28.18 39.82 3.42
C PRO A 61 27.70 40.90 2.46
N TYR A 62 27.51 40.55 1.19
CA TYR A 62 26.79 41.42 0.26
C TYR A 62 25.36 41.65 0.78
N ARG A 63 24.81 42.83 0.49
CA ARG A 63 23.43 43.19 0.86
C ARG A 63 22.47 43.16 -0.34
N ASN A 64 22.98 43.01 -1.56
CA ASN A 64 22.19 42.99 -2.77
C ASN A 64 22.47 41.73 -3.61
N ILE A 65 21.42 41.07 -4.08
CA ILE A 65 21.52 39.86 -4.90
C ILE A 65 22.20 40.10 -6.24
N LYS A 66 21.97 41.25 -6.88
CA LYS A 66 22.59 41.61 -8.16
C LYS A 66 24.11 41.71 -7.99
N THR A 67 24.57 42.28 -6.87
CA THR A 67 25.99 42.32 -6.50
C THR A 67 26.54 40.92 -6.23
N ALA A 68 25.82 40.08 -5.48
CA ALA A 68 26.26 38.71 -5.18
C ALA A 68 26.39 37.86 -6.46
N LEU A 69 25.39 37.86 -7.34
CA LEU A 69 25.41 37.15 -8.62
C LEU A 69 26.54 37.61 -9.55
N SER A 70 26.86 38.91 -9.54
CA SER A 70 27.95 39.47 -10.36
C SER A 70 29.33 39.04 -9.86
N ASN A 71 29.48 38.74 -8.56
CA ASN A 71 30.77 38.48 -7.91
C ASN A 71 31.03 36.99 -7.59
N VAL A 72 30.01 36.14 -7.63
CA VAL A 72 30.19 34.69 -7.54
C VAL A 72 30.62 34.15 -8.90
N GLU A 73 31.42 33.09 -8.99
CA GLU A 73 31.67 32.37 -10.24
C GLU A 73 30.42 31.64 -10.74
N ASP A 74 30.37 31.34 -12.04
CA ASP A 74 29.32 30.47 -12.60
C ASP A 74 29.48 29.05 -12.02
N GLY A 75 28.38 28.46 -11.56
CA GLY A 75 28.39 27.21 -10.77
C GLY A 75 28.76 27.40 -9.29
N GLY A 76 29.03 28.63 -8.85
CA GLY A 76 29.44 28.93 -7.47
C GLY A 76 28.28 28.90 -6.46
N THR A 77 28.60 29.21 -5.20
CA THR A 77 27.67 29.19 -4.06
C THR A 77 27.47 30.58 -3.45
N ILE A 78 26.21 30.96 -3.28
CA ILE A 78 25.79 32.11 -2.48
C ILE A 78 25.21 31.61 -1.16
N LYS A 79 25.91 31.89 -0.06
CA LYS A 79 25.49 31.52 1.29
C LYS A 79 24.59 32.59 1.91
N ILE A 80 23.37 32.21 2.29
CA ILE A 80 22.36 33.11 2.87
C ILE A 80 22.53 33.19 4.39
N VAL A 81 22.83 34.38 4.91
CA VAL A 81 22.99 34.69 6.33
C VAL A 81 21.74 35.38 6.86
N GLY A 82 20.97 34.70 7.71
CA GLY A 82 19.71 35.24 8.24
C GLY A 82 18.62 35.27 7.16
N THR A 83 17.87 36.37 7.09
CA THR A 83 16.72 36.48 6.18
C THR A 83 17.05 37.32 4.95
N PHE A 84 17.20 36.64 3.81
CA PHE A 84 17.18 37.26 2.49
C PHE A 84 15.78 37.80 2.19
N ASN A 85 15.68 39.04 1.71
CA ASN A 85 14.40 39.71 1.43
C ASN A 85 14.36 40.29 0.01
N TYR A 86 13.47 39.75 -0.83
CA TYR A 86 13.15 40.27 -2.16
C TYR A 86 11.66 40.63 -2.27
N TRP A 87 11.35 41.92 -2.15
CA TRP A 87 10.01 42.39 -1.79
C TRP A 87 9.62 43.71 -2.45
N ARG A 88 10.59 44.49 -2.94
CA ARG A 88 10.33 45.66 -3.80
C ARG A 88 9.92 45.14 -5.17
N TYR A 89 8.68 45.40 -5.53
CA TYR A 89 8.14 45.05 -6.85
C TYR A 89 8.70 45.98 -7.91
N GLU A 90 9.34 45.39 -8.91
CA GLU A 90 9.49 46.03 -10.20
C GLU A 90 8.22 45.70 -11.01
N GLU A 91 7.51 46.69 -11.53
CA GLU A 91 6.24 46.47 -12.23
C GLU A 91 6.48 46.20 -13.73
N HIS A 92 5.83 45.17 -14.28
CA HIS A 92 5.75 44.95 -15.72
C HIS A 92 4.69 45.88 -16.35
N HIS A 93 4.72 46.13 -17.66
CA HIS A 93 3.72 47.01 -18.30
C HIS A 93 2.27 46.50 -18.15
N THR A 94 2.09 45.20 -17.87
CA THR A 94 0.81 44.56 -17.56
C THR A 94 0.39 44.72 -16.09
N LYS A 95 1.12 45.52 -15.30
CA LYS A 95 0.93 45.74 -13.86
C LYS A 95 1.18 44.52 -12.97
N LEU A 96 1.81 43.48 -13.52
CA LEU A 96 2.23 42.30 -12.77
C LEU A 96 3.63 42.52 -12.18
N PRO A 97 3.92 41.96 -10.98
CA PRO A 97 5.25 42.04 -10.40
C PRO A 97 6.24 41.22 -11.23
N ARG A 98 7.32 41.86 -11.70
CA ARG A 98 8.41 41.18 -12.41
C ARG A 98 9.08 40.15 -11.51
N PRO A 99 9.49 39.00 -12.08
CA PRO A 99 10.19 37.98 -11.32
C PRO A 99 11.58 38.45 -10.88
N LEU A 100 12.09 37.87 -9.80
CA LEU A 100 13.52 37.77 -9.58
C LEU A 100 14.11 36.85 -10.65
N ILE A 101 14.83 37.42 -11.61
CA ILE A 101 15.53 36.66 -12.64
C ILE A 101 16.90 36.23 -12.10
N ILE A 102 17.17 34.91 -12.10
CA ILE A 102 18.46 34.34 -11.74
C ILE A 102 19.13 33.84 -13.03
N ASN A 103 20.05 34.65 -13.54
CA ASN A 103 20.66 34.48 -14.87
C ASN A 103 22.09 33.90 -14.84
N LYS A 104 22.39 33.10 -13.81
CA LYS A 104 23.71 32.53 -13.59
C LYS A 104 23.57 31.18 -12.92
N GLU A 105 24.39 30.21 -13.31
CA GLU A 105 24.38 28.92 -12.64
C GLU A 105 24.86 29.12 -11.19
N VAL A 106 24.04 28.74 -10.21
CA VAL A 106 24.36 29.05 -8.81
C VAL A 106 23.64 28.15 -7.82
N THR A 107 24.30 27.89 -6.68
CA THR A 107 23.69 27.31 -5.49
C THR A 107 23.42 28.38 -4.44
N PHE A 108 22.17 28.56 -4.03
CA PHE A 108 21.79 29.29 -2.82
C PHE A 108 21.74 28.32 -1.63
N GLU A 109 22.61 28.53 -0.66
CA GLU A 109 22.74 27.64 0.50
C GLU A 109 22.50 28.37 1.82
N GLY A 110 21.67 27.79 2.69
CA GLY A 110 21.52 28.28 4.06
C GLY A 110 22.78 27.99 4.90
N VAL A 111 23.24 28.98 5.68
CA VAL A 111 24.36 28.78 6.60
C VAL A 111 23.95 28.03 7.87
N ASN A 112 22.66 28.09 8.24
CA ASN A 112 22.04 27.37 9.35
C ASN A 112 20.50 27.37 9.21
N GLU A 113 19.82 26.83 10.22
CA GLU A 113 18.35 26.73 10.27
C GLU A 113 17.60 28.08 10.25
N ASN A 114 18.27 29.20 10.53
CA ASN A 114 17.69 30.54 10.47
C ASN A 114 17.85 31.20 9.09
N SER A 115 18.45 30.51 8.12
CA SER A 115 18.58 31.00 6.75
C SER A 115 17.25 30.92 6.03
N VAL A 116 16.71 32.09 5.66
CA VAL A 116 15.41 32.22 5.00
C VAL A 116 15.57 32.98 3.69
N PHE A 117 15.07 32.40 2.60
CA PHE A 117 14.92 33.03 1.30
C PHE A 117 13.48 33.52 1.15
N LEU A 118 13.23 34.77 1.52
CA LEU A 118 11.91 35.38 1.47
C LEU A 118 11.73 36.16 0.16
N THR A 119 10.69 35.83 -0.58
CA THR A 119 10.27 36.57 -1.78
C THR A 119 8.79 36.90 -1.79
N ARG A 120 8.45 38.06 -2.34
CA ARG A 120 7.06 38.41 -2.74
C ARG A 120 6.84 38.37 -4.25
N ALA A 121 7.93 38.40 -5.01
CA ALA A 121 7.89 38.29 -6.47
C ALA A 121 8.07 36.83 -6.89
N PRO A 122 7.58 36.44 -8.07
CA PRO A 122 7.93 35.15 -8.65
C PRO A 122 9.45 35.04 -8.83
N ILE A 123 9.96 33.82 -8.95
CA ILE A 123 11.34 33.56 -9.35
C ILE A 123 11.29 33.05 -10.78
N GLN A 124 12.20 33.51 -11.63
CA GLN A 124 12.42 32.91 -12.93
C GLN A 124 13.88 32.54 -13.12
N LEU A 125 14.09 31.31 -13.58
CA LEU A 125 15.41 30.83 -13.95
C LEU A 125 15.77 31.33 -15.35
N ALA A 126 17.02 31.73 -15.52
CA ALA A 126 17.66 31.95 -16.83
C ALA A 126 19.00 31.19 -16.91
N SER A 127 19.27 30.34 -15.92
CA SER A 127 20.33 29.33 -15.83
C SER A 127 19.92 28.30 -14.78
N ASP A 128 20.70 27.24 -14.60
CA ASP A 128 20.43 26.18 -13.61
C ASP A 128 20.64 26.70 -12.17
N VAL A 129 19.69 26.40 -11.28
CA VAL A 129 19.71 26.91 -9.90
C VAL A 129 19.46 25.81 -8.90
N THR A 130 20.26 25.81 -7.84
CA THR A 130 20.06 24.93 -6.67
C THR A 130 19.73 25.76 -5.44
N PHE A 131 18.67 25.39 -4.72
CA PHE A 131 18.42 25.82 -3.35
C PHE A 131 18.73 24.66 -2.40
N ARG A 132 19.58 24.90 -1.40
CA ARG A 132 20.03 23.85 -0.48
C ARG A 132 19.99 24.27 0.98
N ASN A 133 19.52 23.38 1.86
CA ASN A 133 19.54 23.58 3.32
C ASN A 133 18.99 24.94 3.75
N ILE A 134 17.91 25.37 3.12
CA ILE A 134 17.35 26.71 3.28
C ILE A 134 15.84 26.64 3.37
N LYS A 135 15.25 27.62 4.03
CA LYS A 135 13.81 27.81 4.02
C LYS A 135 13.41 28.83 2.97
N MET A 136 12.47 28.49 2.12
CA MET A 136 11.91 29.39 1.10
C MET A 136 10.51 29.83 1.50
N GLU A 137 10.31 31.14 1.62
CA GLU A 137 9.03 31.73 2.01
C GLU A 137 8.49 32.61 0.88
N PHE A 138 7.32 32.23 0.35
CA PHE A 138 6.63 32.94 -0.72
C PHE A 138 5.42 33.70 -0.19
N TRP A 139 5.59 35.00 0.03
CA TRP A 139 4.57 35.87 0.60
C TRP A 139 3.81 36.59 -0.53
N ALA A 140 2.62 36.10 -0.90
CA ALA A 140 1.78 36.72 -1.92
C ALA A 140 1.31 38.14 -1.52
N SER A 141 0.93 38.95 -2.51
CA SER A 141 0.66 40.39 -2.36
C SER A 141 -0.69 40.75 -1.72
N ASN A 142 -1.32 39.89 -0.92
CA ASN A 142 -2.63 40.18 -0.30
C ASN A 142 -2.69 40.00 1.23
N GLU A 143 -1.56 39.81 1.92
CA GLU A 143 -1.51 39.86 3.39
C GLU A 143 -0.58 40.99 3.85
N LEU A 144 -1.11 41.87 4.71
CA LEU A 144 -0.37 42.93 5.39
C LEU A 144 0.78 42.32 6.19
N MET A 145 2.01 42.71 5.87
CA MET A 145 3.17 42.37 6.71
C MET A 145 3.07 43.13 8.04
N PRO A 146 3.41 42.50 9.18
CA PRO A 146 3.65 43.24 10.41
C PRO A 146 4.78 44.26 10.20
N GLY A 147 4.45 45.55 10.30
CA GLY A 147 5.45 46.64 10.30
C GLY A 147 5.71 47.37 8.98
N VAL A 148 4.89 47.20 7.94
CA VAL A 148 5.00 47.97 6.68
C VAL A 148 3.70 48.75 6.42
N PRO A 149 3.71 50.10 6.40
CA PRO A 149 2.50 50.90 6.15
C PRO A 149 1.97 50.70 4.74
N ASP A 150 0.72 50.26 4.62
CA ASP A 150 0.04 50.00 3.35
C ASP A 150 -0.65 51.26 2.84
N SER A 151 -0.22 51.76 1.69
CA SER A 151 -0.83 52.89 1.00
C SER A 151 -1.13 52.52 -0.44
N GLY A 152 -2.02 51.54 -0.63
CA GLY A 152 -2.85 51.50 -1.82
C GLY A 152 -3.08 50.13 -2.41
N LEU A 153 -4.11 49.43 -1.95
CA LEU A 153 -4.86 48.51 -2.79
C LEU A 153 -6.38 48.68 -2.54
N PRO A 154 -7.22 48.63 -3.60
CA PRO A 154 -8.66 48.84 -3.49
C PRO A 154 -9.36 47.57 -2.96
N GLY A 155 -10.29 47.77 -2.02
CA GLY A 155 -10.99 46.74 -1.25
C GLY A 155 -12.20 46.10 -1.92
N GLU A 156 -12.12 45.76 -3.21
CA GLU A 156 -13.17 44.97 -3.88
C GLU A 156 -12.56 43.70 -4.49
N PRO A 157 -13.27 42.55 -4.47
CA PRO A 157 -12.79 41.31 -5.07
C PRO A 157 -12.66 41.49 -6.58
N VAL A 158 -11.45 41.39 -7.11
CA VAL A 158 -11.23 41.48 -8.56
C VAL A 158 -11.60 40.14 -9.22
N ASP A 159 -12.89 40.02 -9.51
CA ASP A 159 -13.62 39.32 -10.58
C ASP A 159 -13.22 37.92 -11.11
N GLU A 160 -14.27 37.17 -11.47
CA GLU A 160 -14.30 35.81 -11.99
C GLU A 160 -13.67 35.72 -13.40
N GLY A 161 -12.52 35.05 -13.54
CA GLY A 161 -12.02 34.62 -14.86
C GLY A 161 -10.51 34.74 -15.12
N VAL A 162 -9.72 35.38 -14.24
CA VAL A 162 -8.25 35.49 -14.41
C VAL A 162 -7.51 35.44 -13.07
N ASN A 163 -7.66 34.35 -12.33
CA ASN A 163 -7.07 34.19 -10.99
C ASN A 163 -5.67 33.54 -11.00
N PHE A 164 -4.66 34.23 -11.53
CA PHE A 164 -3.26 33.95 -11.17
C PHE A 164 -2.44 35.24 -11.03
N ARG A 165 -2.49 35.80 -9.82
CA ARG A 165 -1.56 36.84 -9.35
C ARG A 165 -0.54 36.25 -8.38
N SER A 166 0.01 35.08 -8.70
CA SER A 166 0.85 34.37 -7.74
C SER A 166 2.30 34.85 -7.87
N GLY A 167 2.68 35.81 -7.03
CA GLY A 167 4.07 36.07 -6.64
C GLY A 167 4.77 34.85 -6.02
N ARG A 168 4.12 33.67 -5.99
CA ARG A 168 4.58 32.41 -5.40
C ARG A 168 4.92 31.37 -6.45
N SER A 169 5.32 31.79 -7.65
CA SER A 169 5.64 30.89 -8.76
C SER A 169 7.15 30.84 -8.97
N ILE A 170 7.68 29.66 -9.23
CA ILE A 170 9.03 29.46 -9.74
C ILE A 170 8.92 28.98 -11.18
N TYR A 171 9.34 29.84 -12.12
CA TYR A 171 9.37 29.56 -13.54
C TYR A 171 10.72 28.93 -13.91
N LEU A 172 10.69 27.70 -14.41
CA LEU A 172 11.87 26.94 -14.80
C LEU A 172 12.46 27.45 -16.12
N ALA A 173 11.60 27.96 -17.02
CA ALA A 173 11.98 28.63 -18.26
C ALA A 173 13.03 27.86 -19.08
N GLY A 174 12.90 26.54 -19.17
CA GLY A 174 13.82 25.69 -19.92
C GLY A 174 15.15 25.37 -19.21
N ASN A 175 15.24 25.57 -17.88
CA ASN A 175 16.42 25.28 -17.06
C ASN A 175 16.08 24.32 -15.90
N THR A 176 17.12 23.92 -15.15
CA THR A 176 17.02 23.02 -14.00
C THR A 176 16.86 23.79 -12.69
N LEU A 177 15.83 23.43 -11.92
CA LEU A 177 15.68 23.77 -10.51
C LEU A 177 15.98 22.55 -9.65
N THR A 178 16.96 22.64 -8.76
CA THR A 178 17.21 21.64 -7.71
C THR A 178 16.83 22.19 -6.35
N MET A 179 15.99 21.47 -5.61
CA MET A 179 15.60 21.76 -4.24
C MET A 179 16.10 20.63 -3.33
N ASP A 180 17.21 20.87 -2.64
CA ASP A 180 17.88 19.91 -1.76
C ASP A 180 17.66 20.28 -0.28
N ASN A 181 16.85 19.50 0.44
CA ASN A 181 16.49 19.78 1.83
C ASN A 181 15.95 21.21 2.03
N VAL A 182 14.96 21.58 1.22
CA VAL A 182 14.32 22.91 1.27
C VAL A 182 12.99 22.85 1.99
N ASP A 183 12.81 23.67 3.03
CA ASP A 183 11.52 23.86 3.70
C ASP A 183 10.76 25.01 3.02
N THR A 184 9.51 24.79 2.64
CA THR A 184 8.65 25.76 1.94
C THR A 184 7.52 26.32 2.81
N ARG A 185 7.56 26.02 4.12
CA ARG A 185 6.55 26.44 5.09
C ARG A 185 6.73 27.87 5.56
N ILE A 186 5.61 28.53 5.84
CA ILE A 186 5.57 29.77 6.60
C ILE A 186 5.16 29.43 8.05
N PRO A 187 5.96 29.71 9.09
CA PRO A 187 5.73 29.17 10.45
C PRO A 187 4.56 29.82 11.19
N THR A 188 4.19 31.04 10.81
CA THR A 188 3.43 31.96 11.68
C THR A 188 1.96 32.11 11.31
N VAL A 189 1.47 31.44 10.26
CA VAL A 189 0.10 31.62 9.77
C VAL A 189 -0.74 30.36 9.92
N SER A 190 -1.99 30.48 10.37
CA SER A 190 -2.99 29.39 10.39
C SER A 190 -3.32 28.85 8.99
N PHE A 191 -2.93 29.57 7.93
CA PHE A 191 -3.13 29.24 6.53
C PHE A 191 -1.90 28.61 5.85
N GLN A 192 -1.03 27.92 6.61
CA GLN A 192 0.29 27.44 6.12
C GLN A 192 0.24 26.82 4.72
N GLN A 193 -0.75 25.98 4.43
CA GLN A 193 -0.86 25.29 3.13
C GLN A 193 -1.09 26.25 1.94
N ARG A 194 -1.73 27.41 2.15
CA ARG A 194 -2.11 28.33 1.06
C ARG A 194 -0.94 29.10 0.47
N TYR A 195 0.24 29.08 1.08
CA TYR A 195 1.42 29.89 0.70
C TYR A 195 2.58 29.08 0.12
N ARG A 196 2.40 27.78 -0.16
CA ARG A 196 3.43 26.98 -0.85
C ARG A 196 3.71 27.52 -2.26
N PRO A 197 4.93 27.33 -2.79
CA PRO A 197 5.24 27.72 -4.16
C PRO A 197 4.51 26.84 -5.17
N TYR A 198 4.20 27.44 -6.32
CA TYR A 198 3.88 26.73 -7.56
C TYR A 198 5.15 26.55 -8.37
N ILE A 199 5.31 25.38 -8.99
CA ILE A 199 6.35 25.15 -9.99
C ILE A 199 5.71 25.27 -11.37
N ASN A 200 6.33 26.05 -12.25
CA ASN A 200 5.87 26.25 -13.62
C ASN A 200 7.03 25.98 -14.59
N GLY A 201 6.86 25.03 -15.52
CA GLY A 201 7.88 24.72 -16.52
C GLY A 201 8.07 25.83 -17.56
N GLY A 202 7.10 26.74 -17.69
CA GLY A 202 7.09 27.93 -18.53
C GLY A 202 7.95 29.10 -18.06
N THR A 203 7.55 30.28 -18.52
CA THR A 203 8.17 31.59 -18.30
C THR A 203 7.15 32.59 -17.75
N PHE A 204 7.64 33.67 -17.15
CA PHE A 204 6.82 34.84 -16.91
C PHE A 204 6.73 35.67 -18.21
N LEU A 205 5.56 35.67 -18.86
CA LEU A 205 5.29 36.42 -20.09
C LEU A 205 6.38 36.17 -21.16
N ASP A 206 7.02 37.21 -21.70
CA ASP A 206 8.27 37.08 -22.47
C ASP A 206 9.45 37.83 -21.88
N GLU A 207 9.61 37.69 -20.57
CA GLU A 207 10.84 38.07 -19.89
C GLU A 207 11.85 36.91 -19.84
N GLY A 208 13.13 37.27 -19.81
CA GLY A 208 14.25 36.35 -19.57
C GLY A 208 14.63 35.47 -20.76
N ALA A 209 15.81 34.85 -20.64
CA ALA A 209 16.25 33.82 -21.58
C ALA A 209 15.60 32.48 -21.22
N THR A 210 15.35 31.64 -22.23
CA THR A 210 14.88 30.27 -22.05
C THR A 210 15.99 29.27 -22.36
N GLY A 211 16.10 28.23 -21.56
CA GLY A 211 16.98 27.10 -21.85
C GLY A 211 16.28 26.00 -22.68
N PRO A 212 16.96 24.88 -22.95
CA PRO A 212 16.48 23.83 -23.84
C PRO A 212 15.54 22.81 -23.19
N LYS A 213 15.50 22.69 -21.85
CA LYS A 213 14.71 21.68 -21.13
C LYS A 213 14.44 22.13 -19.69
N SER A 214 13.17 22.17 -19.29
CA SER A 214 12.81 22.46 -17.91
C SER A 214 12.94 21.21 -17.05
N VAL A 215 13.69 21.28 -15.95
CA VAL A 215 13.86 20.15 -15.03
C VAL A 215 13.57 20.58 -13.60
N LEU A 216 12.75 19.83 -12.88
CA LEU A 216 12.60 19.96 -11.42
C LEU A 216 13.22 18.74 -10.75
N ASN A 217 14.17 18.98 -9.85
CA ASN A 217 14.75 17.96 -8.97
C ASN A 217 14.43 18.30 -7.52
N VAL A 218 13.65 17.44 -6.85
CA VAL A 218 13.49 17.53 -5.40
C VAL A 218 14.29 16.42 -4.76
N ILE A 219 15.21 16.78 -3.88
CA ILE A 219 16.17 15.86 -3.26
C ILE A 219 16.12 16.07 -1.74
N ASN A 220 16.20 14.98 -0.98
CA ASN A 220 16.18 15.01 0.48
C ASN A 220 15.03 15.87 1.06
N PRO A 221 13.77 15.69 0.63
CA PRO A 221 12.67 16.49 1.15
C PRO A 221 12.56 16.32 2.67
N ASN A 222 12.31 17.41 3.37
CA ASN A 222 11.98 17.40 4.79
C ASN A 222 10.46 17.55 5.00
N SER A 223 10.01 17.57 6.26
CA SER A 223 8.57 17.65 6.59
C SER A 223 7.89 18.93 6.12
N GLY A 224 8.65 19.94 5.68
CA GLY A 224 8.15 21.17 5.10
C GLY A 224 8.35 21.33 3.60
N THR A 225 8.93 20.34 2.91
CA THR A 225 9.06 20.36 1.44
C THR A 225 7.73 20.02 0.80
N GLU A 226 6.95 21.04 0.44
CA GLU A 226 5.64 20.89 -0.18
C GLU A 226 5.41 21.94 -1.27
N PHE A 227 4.63 21.60 -2.29
CA PHE A 227 4.27 22.49 -3.39
C PHE A 227 2.76 22.72 -3.39
N ALA A 228 2.33 23.92 -3.80
CA ALA A 228 0.92 24.20 -3.98
C ALA A 228 0.38 23.38 -5.17
N GLY A 229 1.09 23.43 -6.30
CA GLY A 229 0.78 22.71 -7.53
C GLY A 229 1.96 22.77 -8.51
N ILE A 230 1.93 21.91 -9.51
CA ILE A 230 2.97 21.81 -10.53
C ILE A 230 2.32 21.84 -11.91
N TYR A 231 2.83 22.73 -12.76
CA TYR A 231 2.41 22.90 -14.15
C TYR A 231 3.63 22.73 -15.05
N ALA A 232 3.63 21.76 -15.96
CA ALA A 232 4.72 21.58 -16.91
C ALA A 232 4.70 22.67 -17.99
N GLY A 233 3.50 23.11 -18.40
CA GLY A 233 3.32 24.21 -19.33
C GLY A 233 3.42 25.60 -18.70
N ASP A 234 3.47 26.60 -19.57
CA ASP A 234 3.47 28.01 -19.20
C ASP A 234 2.05 28.49 -18.87
N TYR A 235 1.95 29.55 -18.09
CA TYR A 235 0.69 30.24 -17.91
C TYR A 235 0.31 31.08 -19.15
N TRP A 236 1.26 31.81 -19.72
CA TRP A 236 1.03 32.97 -20.60
C TRP A 236 1.26 32.71 -22.07
N LYS A 237 2.13 31.76 -22.41
CA LYS A 237 2.59 31.55 -23.78
C LYS A 237 2.69 30.08 -24.12
N GLU A 238 2.33 29.74 -25.35
CA GLU A 238 2.63 28.41 -25.85
C GLU A 238 4.16 28.18 -25.87
N ARG A 239 4.60 27.07 -25.28
CA ARG A 239 6.00 26.62 -25.24
C ARG A 239 6.08 25.16 -25.71
N ASN A 240 7.26 24.76 -26.19
CA ASN A 240 7.48 23.45 -26.81
C ASN A 240 8.79 22.75 -26.41
N TYR A 241 9.53 23.27 -25.43
CA TYR A 241 10.68 22.55 -24.90
C TYR A 241 10.23 21.41 -23.97
N PRO A 242 10.99 20.31 -23.85
CA PRO A 242 10.64 19.20 -22.95
C PRO A 242 10.70 19.60 -21.47
N VAL A 243 9.90 18.91 -20.66
CA VAL A 243 9.85 19.08 -19.20
C VAL A 243 10.08 17.73 -18.52
N GLU A 244 10.95 17.71 -17.51
CA GLU A 244 11.18 16.55 -16.64
C GLU A 244 10.92 16.92 -15.18
N LEU A 245 10.09 16.13 -14.50
CA LEU A 245 9.66 16.37 -13.13
C LEU A 245 10.09 15.21 -12.24
N ASN A 246 11.15 15.40 -11.45
CA ASN A 246 11.62 14.44 -10.45
C ASN A 246 11.03 14.80 -9.08
N ILE A 247 9.87 14.19 -8.78
CA ILE A 247 9.03 14.54 -7.63
C ILE A 247 9.36 13.65 -6.44
N MET A 248 10.06 14.20 -5.47
CA MET A 248 10.30 13.62 -4.15
C MET A 248 9.78 14.61 -3.09
N GLY A 249 8.50 14.53 -2.73
CA GLY A 249 7.87 15.49 -1.82
C GLY A 249 6.36 15.62 -2.06
N LYS A 250 5.67 16.41 -1.24
CA LYS A 250 4.20 16.52 -1.32
C LYS A 250 3.77 17.65 -2.26
N VAL A 251 2.81 17.38 -3.12
CA VAL A 251 2.03 18.37 -3.86
C VAL A 251 0.65 18.44 -3.24
N LEU A 252 0.22 19.62 -2.80
CA LEU A 252 -1.07 19.80 -2.12
C LEU A 252 -2.25 19.52 -3.05
N ASP A 253 -2.13 19.92 -4.31
CA ASP A 253 -3.08 19.61 -5.39
C ASP A 253 -3.23 18.09 -5.63
N LYS A 254 -2.15 17.30 -5.39
CA LYS A 254 -1.98 15.90 -5.82
C LYS A 254 -2.04 15.67 -7.34
N THR A 255 -2.37 16.70 -8.11
CA THR A 255 -2.38 16.72 -9.57
C THR A 255 -1.07 17.28 -10.13
N ILE A 256 -0.56 16.66 -11.17
CA ILE A 256 0.46 17.25 -12.05
C ILE A 256 -0.24 17.67 -13.34
N HIS A 257 -0.27 18.97 -13.61
CA HIS A 257 -0.83 19.50 -14.85
C HIS A 257 0.26 19.51 -15.92
N THR A 258 0.09 18.70 -16.95
CA THR A 258 1.06 18.58 -18.05
C THR A 258 0.91 19.71 -19.08
N GLY A 259 -0.28 20.31 -19.15
CA GLY A 259 -0.56 21.50 -19.93
C GLY A 259 -0.12 22.80 -19.27
N GLY A 260 -0.37 23.91 -19.97
CA GLY A 260 -0.33 25.26 -19.41
C GLY A 260 -1.68 25.66 -18.79
N ILE A 261 -1.71 26.79 -18.08
CA ILE A 261 -2.94 27.25 -17.42
C ILE A 261 -3.87 27.95 -18.40
N ILE A 262 -3.38 28.96 -19.14
CA ILE A 262 -4.17 29.62 -20.19
C ILE A 262 -3.85 28.98 -21.55
N GLU A 263 -2.58 28.99 -21.93
CA GLU A 263 -2.12 28.52 -23.23
C GLU A 263 -1.83 27.01 -23.23
N PRO A 264 -1.99 26.33 -24.38
CA PRO A 264 -1.61 24.94 -24.49
C PRO A 264 -0.09 24.76 -24.41
N PHE A 265 0.32 23.56 -24.03
CA PHE A 265 1.72 23.14 -24.03
C PHE A 265 1.95 22.04 -25.05
N ARG A 266 3.06 22.11 -25.78
CA ARG A 266 3.41 21.16 -26.86
C ARG A 266 4.64 20.32 -26.58
N GLY A 267 5.40 20.62 -25.53
CA GLY A 267 6.59 19.86 -25.17
C GLY A 267 6.21 18.50 -24.59
N ASP A 268 7.10 17.52 -24.74
CA ASP A 268 6.94 16.25 -24.04
C ASP A 268 7.18 16.43 -22.53
N VAL A 269 6.45 15.67 -21.71
CA VAL A 269 6.54 15.71 -20.25
C VAL A 269 6.92 14.33 -19.72
N GLU A 270 8.01 14.27 -18.97
CA GLU A 270 8.41 13.09 -18.21
C GLU A 270 8.17 13.33 -16.71
N VAL A 271 7.42 12.44 -16.06
CA VAL A 271 7.09 12.54 -14.64
C VAL A 271 7.67 11.34 -13.89
N ASN A 272 8.65 11.59 -13.03
CA ASN A 272 9.28 10.60 -12.17
C ASN A 272 8.77 10.77 -10.73
N ILE A 273 7.97 9.83 -10.24
CA ILE A 273 7.33 9.89 -8.92
C ILE A 273 8.08 8.97 -7.95
N TYR A 274 8.72 9.56 -6.94
CA TYR A 274 9.54 8.84 -5.96
C TYR A 274 8.76 8.52 -4.67
N LYS A 275 9.31 7.59 -3.87
CA LYS A 275 8.78 7.23 -2.56
C LYS A 275 8.58 8.47 -1.68
N GLY A 276 7.38 8.60 -1.10
CA GLY A 276 6.99 9.71 -0.24
C GLY A 276 6.30 10.86 -0.96
N ALA A 277 6.31 10.88 -2.31
CA ALA A 277 5.43 11.74 -3.07
C ALA A 277 3.97 11.28 -2.99
N ASN A 278 3.03 12.21 -3.17
CA ASN A 278 1.59 11.98 -3.08
C ASN A 278 0.82 12.39 -4.34
N SER A 279 1.52 12.80 -5.40
CA SER A 279 0.90 13.10 -6.69
C SER A 279 0.44 11.79 -7.34
N SER A 280 -0.86 11.65 -7.54
CA SER A 280 -1.46 10.44 -8.10
C SER A 280 -2.25 10.69 -9.38
N ILE A 281 -2.46 11.96 -9.76
CA ILE A 281 -3.27 12.35 -10.91
C ILE A 281 -2.40 13.08 -11.93
N ILE A 282 -2.50 12.69 -13.19
CA ILE A 282 -1.88 13.38 -14.32
C ILE A 282 -2.97 14.02 -15.16
N ASP A 283 -3.00 15.35 -15.17
CA ASP A 283 -3.96 16.11 -15.96
C ASP A 283 -3.35 16.49 -17.31
N MET A 284 -4.00 16.03 -18.39
CA MET A 284 -3.62 16.27 -19.78
C MET A 284 -4.38 17.41 -20.44
N ASN A 285 -5.23 18.14 -19.70
CA ASN A 285 -5.91 19.31 -20.24
C ASN A 285 -4.89 20.32 -20.78
N LYS A 286 -5.15 20.83 -21.99
CA LYS A 286 -4.29 21.78 -22.70
C LYS A 286 -2.85 21.28 -22.93
N HIS A 287 -2.66 19.97 -23.02
CA HIS A 287 -1.40 19.36 -23.42
C HIS A 287 -1.53 18.65 -24.77
N ASN A 288 -0.60 18.94 -25.68
CA ASN A 288 -0.56 18.41 -27.05
C ASN A 288 0.78 17.70 -27.35
N GLY A 289 1.54 17.36 -26.30
CA GLY A 289 2.77 16.56 -26.40
C GLY A 289 2.57 15.16 -25.80
N ASN A 290 3.65 14.37 -25.73
CA ASN A 290 3.60 13.06 -25.08
C ASN A 290 3.83 13.18 -23.58
N VAL A 291 3.20 12.29 -22.80
CA VAL A 291 3.43 12.17 -21.35
C VAL A 291 3.93 10.77 -21.02
N ASP A 292 5.06 10.71 -20.34
CA ASP A 292 5.63 9.47 -19.80
C ASP A 292 5.66 9.55 -18.28
N VAL A 293 5.14 8.52 -17.61
CA VAL A 293 5.06 8.44 -16.15
C VAL A 293 5.87 7.26 -15.66
N ASN A 294 6.80 7.52 -14.75
CA ASN A 294 7.64 6.52 -14.12
C ASN A 294 7.41 6.53 -12.61
N ILE A 295 6.78 5.46 -12.11
CA ILE A 295 6.61 5.23 -10.69
C ILE A 295 7.84 4.50 -10.17
N LYS A 296 8.65 5.20 -9.39
CA LYS A 296 9.97 4.74 -8.97
C LYS A 296 9.89 3.68 -7.87
N GLU A 297 10.99 2.95 -7.69
CA GLU A 297 11.09 1.83 -6.76
C GLU A 297 10.49 2.15 -5.38
N ASN A 298 9.66 1.24 -4.86
CA ASN A 298 9.00 1.36 -3.54
C ASN A 298 8.04 2.57 -3.39
N ALA A 299 7.63 3.24 -4.47
CA ALA A 299 6.58 4.25 -4.41
C ALA A 299 5.18 3.60 -4.37
N PHE A 300 4.26 4.21 -3.62
CA PHE A 300 2.90 3.70 -3.42
C PHE A 300 1.89 4.80 -3.74
N LEU A 301 1.05 4.59 -4.74
CA LEU A 301 0.00 5.51 -5.16
C LEU A 301 -1.37 4.82 -5.07
N VAL A 302 -2.33 5.55 -4.55
CA VAL A 302 -3.74 5.14 -4.43
C VAL A 302 -4.62 6.17 -5.11
N ASP A 303 -5.74 5.70 -5.64
CA ASP A 303 -6.69 6.52 -6.40
C ASP A 303 -5.99 7.32 -7.52
N ALA A 304 -5.09 6.65 -8.23
CA ALA A 304 -4.35 7.25 -9.34
C ALA A 304 -5.20 7.37 -10.62
N ASP A 305 -4.88 8.37 -11.44
CA ASP A 305 -5.46 8.56 -12.76
C ASP A 305 -4.36 8.94 -13.76
N PHE A 306 -4.15 8.03 -14.71
CA PHE A 306 -3.13 8.11 -15.76
C PHE A 306 -3.75 8.02 -17.15
N THR A 307 -5.02 8.42 -17.27
CA THR A 307 -5.73 8.36 -18.56
C THR A 307 -5.05 9.22 -19.61
N GLY A 308 -4.79 8.65 -20.79
CA GLY A 308 -4.27 9.37 -21.96
C GLY A 308 -2.75 9.49 -22.04
N ILE A 309 -1.99 9.05 -21.03
CA ILE A 309 -0.53 9.07 -21.09
C ILE A 309 -0.02 8.07 -22.14
N ARG A 310 1.19 8.33 -22.65
CA ARG A 310 1.85 7.45 -23.61
C ARG A 310 2.44 6.23 -22.91
N ASN A 311 3.37 6.44 -21.99
CA ASN A 311 4.10 5.35 -21.34
C ASN A 311 3.88 5.34 -19.82
N LEU A 312 3.55 4.18 -19.26
CA LEU A 312 3.56 3.92 -17.83
C LEU A 312 4.65 2.91 -17.46
N THR A 313 5.65 3.35 -16.69
CA THR A 313 6.64 2.45 -16.09
C THR A 313 6.38 2.33 -14.59
N ILE A 314 6.18 1.11 -14.10
CA ILE A 314 6.10 0.80 -12.68
C ILE A 314 7.36 0.00 -12.34
N GLU A 315 8.25 0.63 -11.58
CA GLU A 315 9.51 0.02 -11.14
C GLU A 315 9.28 -1.00 -10.02
N SER A 316 10.36 -1.68 -9.64
CA SER A 316 10.27 -2.81 -8.71
C SER A 316 9.66 -2.39 -7.37
N LYS A 317 8.82 -3.25 -6.77
CA LYS A 317 8.15 -3.00 -5.48
C LYS A 317 7.24 -1.76 -5.42
N ALA A 318 7.09 -1.02 -6.53
CA ALA A 318 6.17 0.09 -6.61
C ALA A 318 4.74 -0.43 -6.74
N LYS A 319 3.76 0.30 -6.20
CA LYS A 319 2.34 -0.08 -6.32
C LYS A 319 1.52 1.10 -6.75
N VAL A 320 0.64 0.85 -7.71
CA VAL A 320 -0.34 1.81 -8.20
C VAL A 320 -1.71 1.15 -8.11
N SER A 321 -2.62 1.76 -7.36
CA SER A 321 -4.05 1.48 -7.47
C SER A 321 -4.71 2.64 -8.18
N LEU A 322 -5.36 2.36 -9.30
CA LEU A 322 -6.17 3.39 -9.98
C LEU A 322 -7.42 3.70 -9.17
N GLY A 323 -7.92 4.93 -9.33
CA GLY A 323 -9.19 5.38 -8.78
C GLY A 323 -10.39 4.88 -9.60
N ASN A 324 -11.58 5.39 -9.28
CA ASN A 324 -12.80 5.13 -10.05
C ASN A 324 -12.74 5.85 -11.40
N SER A 325 -12.00 5.29 -12.36
CA SER A 325 -12.00 5.75 -13.75
C SER A 325 -12.99 4.93 -14.58
N LYS A 326 -13.55 5.57 -15.61
CA LYS A 326 -14.38 4.89 -16.62
C LYS A 326 -13.53 4.15 -17.65
N GLU A 327 -12.34 4.66 -17.94
CA GLU A 327 -11.49 4.18 -19.01
C GLU A 327 -10.03 4.16 -18.54
N PHE A 328 -9.28 3.15 -18.98
CA PHE A 328 -7.83 3.11 -18.84
C PHE A 328 -7.25 2.79 -20.22
N ASN A 329 -6.68 3.80 -20.86
CA ASN A 329 -6.15 3.70 -22.22
C ASN A 329 -4.81 4.41 -22.29
N ILE A 330 -3.75 3.63 -22.53
CA ILE A 330 -2.36 4.09 -22.61
C ILE A 330 -1.64 3.37 -23.73
N ASP A 331 -0.53 3.92 -24.21
CA ASP A 331 0.16 3.33 -25.36
C ASP A 331 1.00 2.13 -24.91
N ASN A 332 1.90 2.30 -23.92
CA ASN A 332 2.77 1.23 -23.44
C ASN A 332 2.78 1.09 -21.91
N ILE A 333 2.93 -0.16 -21.45
CA ILE A 333 3.19 -0.48 -20.03
C ILE A 333 4.53 -1.17 -19.90
N THR A 334 5.32 -0.75 -18.91
CA THR A 334 6.43 -1.53 -18.38
C THR A 334 6.19 -1.80 -16.89
N LEU A 335 6.07 -3.07 -16.52
CA LEU A 335 5.75 -3.51 -15.18
C LEU A 335 6.87 -4.43 -14.66
N LYS A 336 7.77 -3.85 -13.86
CA LYS A 336 8.96 -4.53 -13.36
C LYS A 336 8.65 -5.47 -12.20
N ARG A 337 9.66 -6.25 -11.81
CA ARG A 337 9.61 -7.26 -10.74
C ARG A 337 8.94 -6.75 -9.47
N ASP A 338 7.95 -7.46 -8.97
CA ASP A 338 7.23 -7.09 -7.75
C ASP A 338 6.58 -5.69 -7.77
N GLY A 339 6.43 -5.08 -8.95
CA GLY A 339 5.56 -3.92 -9.14
C GLY A 339 4.09 -4.35 -9.18
N LEU A 340 3.16 -3.52 -8.71
CA LEU A 340 1.72 -3.77 -8.78
C LEU A 340 1.02 -2.67 -9.57
N LEU A 341 0.19 -3.08 -10.53
CA LEU A 341 -0.84 -2.25 -11.13
C LEU A 341 -2.22 -2.83 -10.81
N ASP A 342 -2.98 -2.16 -9.95
CA ASP A 342 -4.33 -2.54 -9.57
C ASP A 342 -5.35 -1.71 -10.37
N LEU A 343 -6.06 -2.38 -11.28
CA LEU A 343 -7.07 -1.82 -12.16
C LEU A 343 -8.50 -2.16 -11.74
N ARG A 344 -8.71 -2.81 -10.59
CA ARG A 344 -10.03 -3.31 -10.18
C ARG A 344 -11.08 -2.21 -10.01
N LYS A 345 -10.67 -0.97 -9.75
CA LYS A 345 -11.58 0.20 -9.66
C LYS A 345 -11.95 0.82 -11.01
N VAL A 346 -11.34 0.38 -12.11
CA VAL A 346 -11.71 0.82 -13.46
C VAL A 346 -13.03 0.15 -13.86
N THR A 347 -14.02 0.89 -14.34
CA THR A 347 -15.37 0.32 -14.57
C THR A 347 -15.56 -0.37 -15.93
N GLY A 348 -14.48 -0.57 -16.69
CA GLY A 348 -14.48 -1.21 -18.01
C GLY A 348 -13.16 -1.92 -18.31
N ASN A 349 -12.97 -2.30 -19.57
CA ASN A 349 -11.73 -2.94 -20.03
C ASN A 349 -10.57 -1.95 -20.06
N ALA A 350 -9.38 -2.46 -19.78
CA ALA A 350 -8.13 -1.72 -19.90
C ALA A 350 -7.54 -1.95 -21.30
N ILE A 351 -7.06 -0.88 -21.95
CA ILE A 351 -6.50 -0.94 -23.30
C ILE A 351 -5.05 -0.47 -23.26
N VAL A 352 -4.16 -1.29 -23.83
CA VAL A 352 -2.77 -0.94 -24.13
C VAL A 352 -2.62 -0.93 -25.64
N LYS A 353 -2.40 0.25 -26.24
CA LYS A 353 -2.43 0.41 -27.70
C LYS A 353 -1.21 -0.18 -28.42
N ASP A 354 -0.09 -0.28 -27.71
CA ASP A 354 1.15 -0.86 -28.20
C ASP A 354 1.56 -2.01 -27.25
N ASP A 355 2.80 -2.01 -26.75
CA ASP A 355 3.38 -3.16 -26.09
C ASP A 355 3.17 -3.17 -24.57
N PHE A 356 3.04 -4.38 -24.01
CA PHE A 356 3.05 -4.64 -22.58
C PHE A 356 4.33 -5.39 -22.20
N ILE A 357 5.17 -4.77 -21.39
CA ILE A 357 6.46 -5.34 -20.99
C ILE A 357 6.41 -5.71 -19.51
N GLY A 358 6.39 -7.02 -19.23
CA GLY A 358 6.57 -7.59 -17.89
C GLY A 358 8.05 -7.74 -17.50
N ASP A 359 8.33 -8.65 -16.57
CA ASP A 359 9.72 -8.95 -16.17
C ASP A 359 10.40 -9.83 -17.22
N THR A 360 11.49 -9.33 -17.82
CA THR A 360 12.32 -10.02 -18.82
C THR A 360 13.57 -10.65 -18.23
N THR A 361 13.81 -10.45 -16.92
CA THR A 361 15.00 -10.93 -16.21
C THR A 361 14.74 -12.21 -15.42
N SER A 362 13.61 -12.88 -15.66
CA SER A 362 13.23 -14.11 -14.96
C SER A 362 14.21 -15.24 -15.29
N ASP A 363 15.07 -15.57 -14.33
CA ASP A 363 15.78 -16.84 -14.28
C ASP A 363 14.75 -17.96 -14.05
N PRO A 364 14.69 -19.00 -14.90
CA PRO A 364 13.82 -20.15 -14.70
C PRO A 364 14.10 -20.95 -13.42
N ASN A 365 15.18 -20.67 -12.69
CA ASN A 365 15.58 -21.37 -11.46
C ASN A 365 15.41 -20.55 -10.17
N GLU A 366 14.91 -19.32 -10.23
CA GLU A 366 14.60 -18.54 -9.04
C GLU A 366 13.08 -18.39 -8.90
N ASP A 367 12.59 -18.27 -7.66
CA ASP A 367 11.22 -17.84 -7.29
C ASP A 367 10.97 -16.37 -7.70
N ILE A 368 11.39 -15.97 -8.92
CA ILE A 368 11.24 -14.62 -9.43
C ILE A 368 9.78 -14.39 -9.79
N LEU A 369 9.13 -13.65 -8.92
CA LEU A 369 7.80 -13.12 -9.11
C LEU A 369 7.92 -11.86 -9.97
N GLY A 370 7.58 -11.94 -11.26
CA GLY A 370 7.47 -10.76 -12.14
C GLY A 370 6.53 -9.69 -11.57
N GLY A 371 6.36 -8.57 -12.26
CA GLY A 371 5.34 -7.60 -11.85
C GLY A 371 3.92 -8.19 -11.88
N ALA A 372 2.97 -7.62 -11.15
CA ALA A 372 1.59 -8.11 -11.05
C ALA A 372 0.56 -7.07 -11.48
N ILE A 373 -0.50 -7.57 -12.11
CA ILE A 373 -1.68 -6.80 -12.45
C ILE A 373 -2.90 -7.39 -11.76
N PHE A 374 -3.74 -6.53 -11.18
CA PHE A 374 -5.05 -6.93 -10.65
C PHE A 374 -6.17 -6.45 -11.55
N LEU A 375 -7.04 -7.37 -11.92
CA LEU A 375 -8.24 -7.16 -12.71
C LEU A 375 -9.47 -7.69 -11.95
N HIS A 376 -10.61 -7.03 -12.16
CA HIS A 376 -11.91 -7.51 -11.70
C HIS A 376 -12.37 -8.72 -12.54
N ASP A 377 -13.31 -9.49 -12.02
CA ASP A 377 -13.84 -10.72 -12.60
C ASP A 377 -14.62 -10.59 -13.94
N ASN A 378 -14.79 -9.35 -14.41
CA ASN A 378 -15.51 -8.99 -15.63
C ASN A 378 -14.68 -8.07 -16.56
N GLN A 379 -13.41 -7.83 -16.21
CA GLN A 379 -12.51 -6.97 -16.97
C GLN A 379 -11.61 -7.77 -17.90
N ILE A 380 -11.23 -7.15 -19.01
CA ILE A 380 -10.21 -7.63 -19.93
C ILE A 380 -9.11 -6.57 -20.03
N LEU A 381 -7.85 -6.98 -19.91
CA LEU A 381 -6.71 -6.22 -20.39
C LEU A 381 -6.50 -6.55 -21.87
N ASP A 382 -6.77 -5.58 -22.74
CA ASP A 382 -6.66 -5.71 -24.19
C ASP A 382 -5.38 -5.01 -24.69
N VAL A 383 -4.34 -5.79 -24.93
CA VAL A 383 -3.04 -5.34 -25.43
C VAL A 383 -3.02 -5.51 -26.95
N MET A 384 -2.96 -4.41 -27.70
CA MET A 384 -2.97 -4.46 -29.16
C MET A 384 -1.60 -4.88 -29.73
N GLY A 385 -0.51 -4.58 -29.03
CA GLY A 385 0.85 -4.96 -29.38
C GLY A 385 1.32 -6.29 -28.76
N ASP A 386 2.64 -6.43 -28.65
CA ASP A 386 3.30 -7.62 -28.09
C ASP A 386 3.30 -7.53 -26.55
N VAL A 387 2.98 -8.65 -25.91
CA VAL A 387 3.33 -8.91 -24.50
C VAL A 387 4.75 -9.48 -24.47
N ILE A 388 5.60 -8.98 -23.59
CA ILE A 388 7.00 -9.40 -23.46
C ILE A 388 7.29 -9.73 -21.99
N GLY A 389 8.03 -10.80 -21.72
CA GLY A 389 8.37 -11.20 -20.35
C GLY A 389 7.23 -11.88 -19.60
N ILE A 390 7.38 -12.01 -18.28
CA ILE A 390 6.40 -12.66 -17.40
C ILE A 390 5.69 -11.62 -16.53
N THR A 391 4.37 -11.75 -16.43
CA THR A 391 3.53 -10.94 -15.55
C THR A 391 2.61 -11.81 -14.73
N ARG A 392 2.43 -11.45 -13.46
CA ARG A 392 1.48 -12.11 -12.57
C ARG A 392 0.09 -11.52 -12.76
N LEU A 393 -0.90 -12.38 -12.91
CA LEU A 393 -2.30 -11.99 -12.95
C LEU A 393 -2.93 -12.29 -11.59
N ASN A 394 -3.58 -11.30 -10.98
CA ASN A 394 -4.37 -11.47 -9.75
C ASN A 394 -3.62 -12.14 -8.59
N SER A 395 -2.29 -11.96 -8.55
CA SER A 395 -1.38 -12.44 -7.51
C SER A 395 -0.18 -11.50 -7.37
N TYR A 396 -0.04 -10.82 -6.22
CA TYR A 396 1.03 -9.84 -6.00
C TYR A 396 2.14 -10.32 -5.05
N SER A 397 1.88 -11.31 -4.22
CA SER A 397 2.87 -11.91 -3.34
C SER A 397 2.61 -13.40 -3.19
N ASN A 398 3.50 -14.10 -2.50
CA ASN A 398 3.27 -15.49 -2.13
C ASN A 398 2.25 -15.63 -1.00
N TYR A 399 1.75 -14.53 -0.44
CA TYR A 399 0.74 -14.55 0.59
C TYR A 399 -0.65 -14.75 0.01
N GLU A 400 -1.47 -15.53 0.72
CA GLU A 400 -2.81 -15.89 0.28
C GLU A 400 -3.76 -14.69 0.23
N PHE A 401 -3.63 -13.74 1.16
CA PHE A 401 -4.50 -12.57 1.27
C PHE A 401 -4.32 -11.53 0.14
N ASP A 402 -3.21 -11.58 -0.60
CA ASP A 402 -2.95 -10.69 -1.75
C ASP A 402 -3.46 -11.30 -3.08
N LYS A 403 -4.13 -12.45 -3.04
CA LYS A 403 -4.66 -13.11 -4.24
C LYS A 403 -6.09 -12.64 -4.49
N VAL A 404 -6.39 -12.27 -5.73
CA VAL A 404 -7.71 -11.74 -6.10
C VAL A 404 -8.53 -12.86 -6.75
N PRO A 405 -9.78 -13.11 -6.33
CA PRO A 405 -10.60 -14.17 -6.92
C PRO A 405 -10.62 -14.12 -8.45
N LEU A 406 -10.54 -15.29 -9.07
CA LEU A 406 -10.68 -15.47 -10.50
C LEU A 406 -12.08 -15.98 -10.80
N LYS A 407 -12.58 -15.70 -12.00
CA LYS A 407 -13.84 -16.24 -12.51
C LYS A 407 -13.56 -17.31 -13.55
N ASP A 408 -14.20 -18.45 -13.38
CA ASP A 408 -14.10 -19.57 -14.31
C ASP A 408 -14.55 -19.17 -15.72
N ASN A 409 -13.84 -19.67 -16.72
CA ASN A 409 -14.05 -19.42 -18.14
C ASN A 409 -14.02 -17.93 -18.55
N HIS A 410 -13.42 -17.06 -17.74
CA HIS A 410 -13.27 -15.64 -18.06
C HIS A 410 -11.94 -15.35 -18.77
N ILE A 411 -11.99 -14.57 -19.86
CA ILE A 411 -10.81 -14.10 -20.57
C ILE A 411 -10.30 -12.84 -19.86
N TYR A 412 -9.15 -12.92 -19.22
CA TYR A 412 -8.56 -11.78 -18.51
C TYR A 412 -7.64 -10.93 -19.39
N VAL A 413 -6.96 -11.54 -20.35
CA VAL A 413 -6.00 -10.84 -21.21
C VAL A 413 -6.17 -11.24 -22.67
N LYS A 414 -6.07 -10.25 -23.56
CA LYS A 414 -5.93 -10.44 -25.01
C LYS A 414 -4.69 -9.70 -25.49
N ALA A 415 -3.91 -10.33 -26.37
CA ALA A 415 -2.69 -9.77 -26.95
C ALA A 415 -2.60 -10.06 -28.44
N LYS A 416 -1.65 -9.43 -29.14
CA LYS A 416 -1.27 -9.81 -30.50
C LYS A 416 -1.00 -11.31 -30.61
N GLU A 417 -1.34 -11.89 -31.76
CA GLU A 417 -1.05 -13.30 -32.05
C GLU A 417 0.43 -13.66 -31.82
N ASN A 418 0.67 -14.87 -31.29
CA ASN A 418 2.02 -15.42 -31.09
C ASN A 418 2.95 -14.51 -30.26
N THR A 419 2.37 -13.83 -29.29
CA THR A 419 3.12 -12.95 -28.40
C THR A 419 4.16 -13.67 -27.55
N LYS A 420 5.27 -12.98 -27.30
CA LYS A 420 6.50 -13.54 -26.70
C LYS A 420 6.44 -13.71 -25.19
N GLY A 421 5.56 -12.98 -24.53
CA GLY A 421 5.40 -12.98 -23.08
C GLY A 421 4.31 -13.93 -22.60
N ASP A 422 4.14 -13.96 -21.28
CA ASP A 422 3.17 -14.81 -20.63
C ASP A 422 2.59 -14.16 -19.37
N PHE A 423 1.30 -14.40 -19.14
CA PHE A 423 0.67 -14.13 -17.86
C PHE A 423 0.63 -15.43 -17.07
N LYS A 424 0.91 -15.34 -15.77
CA LYS A 424 0.88 -16.48 -14.86
C LYS A 424 0.08 -16.14 -13.62
N ILE A 425 -0.64 -17.12 -13.12
CA ILE A 425 -1.18 -17.07 -11.77
C ILE A 425 -0.28 -17.92 -10.87
N TYR A 426 -0.19 -17.55 -9.60
CA TYR A 426 0.54 -18.31 -8.59
C TYR A 426 -0.46 -18.72 -7.51
N PRO A 427 -1.13 -19.88 -7.70
CA PRO A 427 -2.25 -20.28 -6.87
C PRO A 427 -1.89 -20.31 -5.39
N GLY A 428 -2.78 -19.77 -4.56
CA GLY A 428 -2.82 -20.06 -3.13
C GLY A 428 -4.05 -20.89 -2.87
N TYR A 429 -4.37 -21.12 -1.61
CA TYR A 429 -5.55 -21.90 -1.26
C TYR A 429 -6.84 -21.39 -1.96
N ILE A 430 -7.13 -20.08 -1.95
CA ILE A 430 -8.31 -19.49 -2.62
C ILE A 430 -8.33 -19.53 -4.16
N GLN A 431 -7.24 -19.91 -4.82
CA GLN A 431 -7.13 -20.03 -6.29
C GLN A 431 -6.57 -21.39 -6.71
N SER A 432 -6.52 -22.36 -5.80
CA SER A 432 -5.75 -23.61 -5.96
C SER A 432 -6.28 -24.53 -7.06
N ASP A 433 -7.55 -24.38 -7.43
CA ASP A 433 -8.22 -25.06 -8.52
C ASP A 433 -8.23 -24.24 -9.83
N TYR A 434 -7.61 -23.06 -9.85
CA TYR A 434 -7.49 -22.26 -11.06
C TYR A 434 -6.16 -22.50 -11.76
N ARG A 435 -6.21 -22.49 -13.09
CA ARG A 435 -5.07 -22.34 -13.99
C ARG A 435 -5.37 -21.30 -15.05
N LEU A 436 -4.31 -20.75 -15.65
CA LEU A 436 -4.44 -19.84 -16.78
C LEU A 436 -4.10 -20.57 -18.07
N GLU A 437 -5.05 -20.62 -19.01
CA GLU A 437 -4.87 -21.26 -20.30
C GLU A 437 -4.55 -20.21 -21.37
N LYS A 438 -3.34 -20.31 -21.94
CA LYS A 438 -2.90 -19.52 -23.08
C LYS A 438 -3.30 -20.22 -24.37
N SER A 439 -4.12 -19.57 -25.19
CA SER A 439 -4.55 -20.08 -26.50
C SER A 439 -4.58 -18.98 -27.56
N ILE A 440 -4.84 -19.36 -28.81
CA ILE A 440 -5.03 -18.41 -29.92
C ILE A 440 -6.49 -18.47 -30.36
N ASN A 441 -7.15 -17.32 -30.38
CA ASN A 441 -8.51 -17.16 -30.86
C ASN A 441 -8.63 -15.84 -31.64
N ASP A 442 -9.29 -15.85 -32.80
CA ASP A 442 -9.47 -14.68 -33.67
C ASP A 442 -8.18 -13.90 -33.97
N SER A 443 -7.07 -14.60 -34.26
CA SER A 443 -5.74 -14.00 -34.49
C SER A 443 -5.23 -13.15 -33.30
N ARG A 444 -5.68 -13.47 -32.09
CA ARG A 444 -5.20 -12.89 -30.83
C ARG A 444 -4.77 -14.00 -29.89
N THR A 445 -3.71 -13.77 -29.14
CA THR A 445 -3.38 -14.65 -28.00
C THR A 445 -4.25 -14.26 -26.82
N ILE A 446 -4.89 -15.24 -26.19
CA ILE A 446 -5.79 -15.03 -25.05
C ILE A 446 -5.35 -15.84 -23.84
N TRP A 447 -5.61 -15.30 -22.65
CA TRP A 447 -5.44 -15.98 -21.38
C TRP A 447 -6.78 -16.10 -20.68
N THR A 448 -7.27 -17.32 -20.56
CA THR A 448 -8.55 -17.64 -19.93
C THR A 448 -8.29 -18.32 -18.60
N ALA A 449 -8.94 -17.85 -17.54
CA ALA A 449 -8.94 -18.56 -16.27
C ALA A 449 -9.86 -19.79 -16.38
N ILE A 450 -9.31 -20.97 -16.13
CA ILE A 450 -10.05 -22.23 -16.12
C ILE A 450 -10.00 -22.78 -14.70
N ARG A 451 -11.16 -23.12 -14.17
CA ARG A 451 -11.32 -23.75 -12.87
C ARG A 451 -11.41 -25.26 -13.06
N ASP A 452 -10.40 -25.98 -12.62
CA ASP A 452 -10.37 -27.44 -12.56
C ASP A 452 -11.17 -27.91 -11.31
N LYS A 453 -12.45 -27.51 -11.23
CA LYS A 453 -13.31 -27.76 -10.07
C LYS A 453 -13.58 -29.26 -9.92
N SER A 454 -13.36 -29.76 -8.71
CA SER A 454 -13.80 -31.11 -8.32
C SER A 454 -15.31 -31.08 -8.05
N ILE A 455 -16.05 -31.99 -8.68
CA ILE A 455 -17.50 -32.12 -8.47
C ILE A 455 -17.74 -33.05 -7.30
N PHE A 456 -18.35 -32.52 -6.23
CA PHE A 456 -18.70 -33.30 -5.04
C PHE A 456 -19.58 -34.52 -5.39
N LYS A 457 -19.19 -35.69 -4.89
CA LYS A 457 -19.97 -36.92 -4.95
C LYS A 457 -20.47 -37.34 -3.56
N GLU A 458 -19.55 -37.45 -2.61
CA GLU A 458 -19.84 -37.82 -1.24
C GLU A 458 -18.75 -37.37 -0.27
N PHE A 459 -19.05 -37.41 1.02
CA PHE A 459 -18.04 -37.30 2.08
C PHE A 459 -18.16 -38.46 3.07
N ARG A 460 -17.08 -38.71 3.82
CA ARG A 460 -17.10 -39.66 4.93
C ARG A 460 -16.09 -39.27 6.00
N TRP A 461 -16.37 -39.66 7.23
CA TRP A 461 -15.43 -39.51 8.32
C TRP A 461 -14.17 -40.34 8.07
N ASN A 462 -13.01 -39.74 8.32
CA ASN A 462 -11.72 -40.39 8.26
C ASN A 462 -11.07 -40.32 9.65
N GLY A 463 -11.02 -41.46 10.35
CA GLY A 463 -10.50 -41.55 11.71
C GLY A 463 -11.55 -41.43 12.82
N SER A 464 -11.14 -41.76 14.04
CA SER A 464 -11.99 -41.81 15.25
C SER A 464 -11.26 -41.34 16.51
N GLU A 465 -10.14 -40.63 16.35
CA GLU A 465 -9.22 -40.30 17.44
C GLU A 465 -9.86 -39.39 18.50
N ASN A 466 -10.78 -38.52 18.07
CA ASN A 466 -11.45 -37.54 18.92
C ASN A 466 -12.90 -37.89 19.23
N ASP A 467 -13.38 -39.08 18.87
CA ASP A 467 -14.77 -39.49 19.14
C ASP A 467 -15.07 -39.51 20.66
N ASN A 468 -14.05 -39.66 21.52
CA ASN A 468 -14.16 -39.62 22.98
C ASN A 468 -13.07 -38.72 23.61
N ILE A 469 -13.46 -37.53 24.07
CA ILE A 469 -12.60 -36.56 24.75
C ILE A 469 -12.91 -36.58 26.25
N ILE A 470 -12.28 -37.51 26.97
CA ILE A 470 -12.55 -37.72 28.41
C ILE A 470 -12.04 -36.56 29.28
N LYS A 471 -10.91 -35.97 28.88
CA LYS A 471 -10.29 -34.83 29.58
C LYS A 471 -10.04 -33.73 28.56
N PRO A 472 -11.05 -32.87 28.29
CA PRO A 472 -10.86 -31.76 27.37
C PRO A 472 -9.83 -30.79 27.92
N GLU A 473 -8.99 -30.28 27.04
CA GLU A 473 -8.04 -29.20 27.32
C GLU A 473 -8.63 -27.89 26.81
N GLU A 474 -8.50 -26.82 27.61
CA GLU A 474 -8.92 -25.47 27.23
C GLU A 474 -8.12 -25.01 26.01
N ASP A 475 -8.79 -24.36 25.06
CA ASP A 475 -8.24 -23.83 23.80
C ASP A 475 -7.59 -24.87 22.87
N LYS A 476 -7.84 -26.17 23.07
CA LYS A 476 -7.30 -27.22 22.20
C LYS A 476 -8.22 -27.51 21.02
N ASP A 477 -7.63 -27.55 19.83
CA ASP A 477 -8.29 -27.96 18.59
C ASP A 477 -8.35 -29.49 18.47
N TYR A 478 -9.57 -30.03 18.47
CA TYR A 478 -9.84 -31.44 18.22
C TYR A 478 -10.37 -31.60 16.78
N ILE A 479 -9.53 -32.15 15.91
CA ILE A 479 -9.83 -32.31 14.48
C ILE A 479 -10.61 -33.61 14.24
N TYR A 480 -11.68 -33.53 13.48
CA TYR A 480 -12.49 -34.65 12.98
C TYR A 480 -12.32 -34.71 11.47
N PRO A 481 -11.39 -35.55 10.97
CA PRO A 481 -11.04 -35.52 9.56
C PRO A 481 -12.15 -36.04 8.66
N ILE A 482 -12.27 -35.44 7.47
CA ILE A 482 -13.28 -35.79 6.47
C ILE A 482 -12.58 -36.03 5.13
N ASP A 483 -12.88 -37.18 4.52
CA ASP A 483 -12.57 -37.41 3.11
C ASP A 483 -13.72 -36.83 2.28
N PHE A 484 -13.44 -35.80 1.47
CA PHE A 484 -14.36 -35.33 0.43
C PHE A 484 -14.02 -36.05 -0.86
N ILE A 485 -15.01 -36.70 -1.48
CA ILE A 485 -14.83 -37.58 -2.63
C ILE A 485 -15.53 -36.95 -3.83
N ASP A 486 -14.82 -36.86 -4.95
CA ASP A 486 -15.34 -36.33 -6.21
C ASP A 486 -16.07 -37.40 -7.03
N GLU A 487 -16.71 -36.99 -8.14
CA GLU A 487 -17.42 -37.88 -9.06
C GLU A 487 -16.53 -38.99 -9.68
N ASN A 488 -15.21 -38.80 -9.66
CA ASN A 488 -14.20 -39.71 -10.16
C ASN A 488 -13.60 -40.62 -9.06
N ASP A 489 -14.23 -40.68 -7.89
CA ASP A 489 -13.80 -41.45 -6.73
C ASP A 489 -12.42 -41.04 -6.17
N LYS A 490 -12.01 -39.78 -6.38
CA LYS A 490 -10.78 -39.21 -5.82
C LYS A 490 -11.08 -38.35 -4.60
N ILE A 491 -10.20 -38.44 -3.61
CA ILE A 491 -10.24 -37.52 -2.47
C ILE A 491 -9.75 -36.15 -2.93
N TYR A 492 -10.54 -35.12 -2.66
CA TYR A 492 -10.22 -33.72 -2.94
C TYR A 492 -10.39 -32.88 -1.68
N LYS A 493 -9.93 -31.64 -1.74
CA LYS A 493 -10.19 -30.63 -0.71
C LYS A 493 -11.08 -29.55 -1.33
N PRO A 494 -12.22 -29.20 -0.73
CA PRO A 494 -12.95 -28.00 -1.11
C PRO A 494 -12.07 -26.76 -0.94
N VAL A 495 -12.22 -25.75 -1.81
CA VAL A 495 -11.37 -24.55 -1.84
C VAL A 495 -12.20 -23.31 -2.09
N GLY A 496 -11.80 -22.18 -1.49
CA GLY A 496 -12.49 -20.89 -1.67
C GLY A 496 -14.00 -20.98 -1.41
N GLU A 497 -14.81 -20.60 -2.40
CA GLU A 497 -16.27 -20.60 -2.30
C GLU A 497 -16.90 -22.01 -2.23
N ASP A 498 -16.18 -23.08 -2.57
CA ASP A 498 -16.75 -24.44 -2.48
C ASP A 498 -17.03 -24.85 -1.02
N TRP A 499 -16.37 -24.22 -0.05
CA TRP A 499 -16.71 -24.41 1.37
C TRP A 499 -18.12 -23.95 1.71
N ASN A 500 -18.68 -23.00 0.96
CA ASN A 500 -20.06 -22.52 1.18
C ASN A 500 -21.11 -23.59 0.87
N GLN A 501 -20.72 -24.67 0.18
CA GLN A 501 -21.60 -25.81 -0.10
C GLN A 501 -21.76 -26.72 1.12
N PHE A 502 -20.92 -26.56 2.15
CA PHE A 502 -20.90 -27.38 3.35
C PHE A 502 -21.37 -26.58 4.56
N THR A 503 -22.22 -27.20 5.38
CA THR A 503 -22.61 -26.68 6.69
C THR A 503 -22.35 -27.72 7.76
N PHE A 504 -22.09 -27.28 8.98
CA PHE A 504 -21.89 -28.16 10.12
C PHE A 504 -22.72 -27.69 11.30
N THR A 505 -23.14 -28.65 12.12
CA THR A 505 -23.88 -28.39 13.36
C THR A 505 -23.41 -29.33 14.45
N LEU A 506 -23.33 -28.78 15.66
CA LEU A 506 -23.11 -29.55 16.87
C LEU A 506 -24.39 -29.53 17.70
N THR A 507 -24.98 -30.71 17.92
CA THR A 507 -26.29 -30.83 18.57
C THR A 507 -26.26 -31.81 19.74
N LYS A 508 -27.11 -31.60 20.74
CA LYS A 508 -27.40 -32.58 21.78
C LYS A 508 -28.27 -33.72 21.22
N PRO A 509 -28.40 -34.86 21.93
CA PRO A 509 -29.23 -35.98 21.49
C PRO A 509 -30.73 -35.64 21.39
N ASP A 510 -31.17 -34.59 22.08
CA ASP A 510 -32.54 -34.05 22.01
C ASP A 510 -32.77 -33.09 20.83
N GLY A 511 -31.74 -32.83 20.01
CA GLY A 511 -31.80 -31.93 18.86
C GLY A 511 -31.48 -30.46 19.17
N THR A 512 -31.15 -30.12 20.42
CA THR A 512 -30.71 -28.76 20.77
C THR A 512 -29.41 -28.43 20.05
N ILE A 513 -29.41 -27.37 19.24
CA ILE A 513 -28.22 -26.83 18.58
C ILE A 513 -27.37 -26.11 19.63
N LEU A 514 -26.10 -26.49 19.74
CA LEU A 514 -25.12 -25.84 20.59
C LEU A 514 -24.25 -24.86 19.79
N ASP A 515 -23.92 -25.22 18.54
CA ASP A 515 -23.21 -24.35 17.62
C ASP A 515 -23.63 -24.66 16.17
N ASP A 516 -23.82 -23.62 15.36
CA ASP A 516 -24.27 -23.65 13.96
C ASP A 516 -23.57 -22.63 13.07
N ASN A 517 -22.25 -22.78 12.87
CA ASN A 517 -21.48 -21.99 11.88
C ASN A 517 -21.49 -20.46 12.17
N ASN A 518 -21.95 -20.06 13.36
CA ASN A 518 -22.17 -18.67 13.79
C ASN A 518 -21.51 -18.44 15.16
N TYR A 519 -20.19 -18.25 15.13
CA TYR A 519 -19.35 -17.56 16.11
C TYR A 519 -19.84 -17.36 17.57
N TRP A 520 -19.12 -18.03 18.49
CA TRP A 520 -19.01 -17.89 19.96
C TRP A 520 -20.17 -18.39 20.83
N ASP A 521 -20.39 -19.71 20.89
CA ASP A 521 -20.78 -20.30 22.18
C ASP A 521 -19.54 -20.26 23.10
N PHE A 522 -19.69 -19.75 24.32
CA PHE A 522 -18.56 -19.58 25.25
C PHE A 522 -18.06 -20.90 25.83
N ASP A 523 -18.79 -22.01 25.62
CA ASP A 523 -18.40 -23.32 26.11
C ASP A 523 -17.66 -24.16 25.05
N LEU A 524 -18.02 -24.04 23.77
CA LEU A 524 -17.51 -24.83 22.64
C LEU A 524 -17.48 -23.97 21.37
N GLY A 525 -16.49 -24.18 20.50
CA GLY A 525 -16.46 -23.59 19.16
C GLY A 525 -16.32 -24.67 18.09
N VAL A 526 -17.06 -24.56 16.99
CA VAL A 526 -16.93 -25.45 15.84
C VAL A 526 -16.63 -24.66 14.57
N TYR A 527 -15.65 -25.10 13.80
CA TYR A 527 -15.35 -24.55 12.49
C TYR A 527 -14.83 -25.64 11.54
N LEU A 528 -14.77 -25.31 10.25
CA LEU A 528 -14.32 -26.22 9.21
C LEU A 528 -12.97 -25.73 8.69
N ASP A 529 -12.01 -26.64 8.55
CA ASP A 529 -10.66 -26.39 8.05
C ASP A 529 -10.31 -27.40 6.94
N GLU A 530 -9.16 -27.22 6.28
CA GLU A 530 -8.68 -28.04 5.15
C GLU A 530 -8.63 -29.55 5.41
N VAL A 531 -8.59 -29.94 6.68
CA VAL A 531 -8.44 -31.33 7.13
C VAL A 531 -9.74 -31.92 7.67
N GLY A 532 -10.80 -31.14 7.87
CA GLY A 532 -12.08 -31.59 8.42
C GLY A 532 -12.72 -30.60 9.38
N VAL A 533 -13.65 -31.06 10.22
CA VAL A 533 -14.28 -30.22 11.25
C VAL A 533 -13.38 -30.13 12.46
N VAL A 534 -13.23 -28.94 13.04
CA VAL A 534 -12.52 -28.71 14.29
C VAL A 534 -13.51 -28.35 15.38
N ILE A 535 -13.41 -29.02 16.54
CA ILE A 535 -14.09 -28.63 17.78
C ILE A 535 -13.03 -28.07 18.73
N ASN A 536 -13.20 -26.82 19.12
CA ASN A 536 -12.44 -26.16 20.18
C ASN A 536 -13.26 -26.16 21.47
N ILE A 537 -12.61 -26.41 22.61
CA ILE A 537 -13.29 -26.51 23.91
C ILE A 537 -12.79 -25.38 24.82
N TYR A 538 -13.70 -24.46 25.15
CA TYR A 538 -13.41 -23.33 26.05
C TYR A 538 -13.79 -23.66 27.49
N ASN A 539 -14.89 -24.38 27.70
CA ASN A 539 -15.31 -24.82 29.02
C ASN A 539 -15.02 -26.32 29.20
N THR A 540 -13.89 -26.62 29.82
CA THR A 540 -13.49 -28.01 30.12
C THR A 540 -14.39 -28.72 31.12
N SER A 541 -15.36 -28.01 31.74
CA SER A 541 -16.37 -28.60 32.62
C SER A 541 -17.57 -29.15 31.84
N PHE A 542 -17.65 -28.89 30.52
CA PHE A 542 -18.68 -29.47 29.68
C PHE A 542 -18.58 -31.00 29.65
N SER A 543 -19.70 -31.68 29.89
CA SER A 543 -19.82 -33.14 29.74
C SER A 543 -21.12 -33.50 29.05
N GLY A 544 -21.05 -34.35 28.03
CA GLY A 544 -22.22 -34.81 27.30
C GLY A 544 -21.90 -35.56 26.01
N GLU A 545 -22.87 -36.36 25.55
CA GLU A 545 -22.89 -36.92 24.21
C GLU A 545 -23.43 -35.87 23.24
N LEU A 546 -22.75 -35.67 22.11
CA LEU A 546 -23.09 -34.72 21.06
C LEU A 546 -23.16 -35.41 19.70
N ASN A 547 -23.93 -34.85 18.78
CA ASN A 547 -23.97 -35.23 17.39
C ASN A 547 -23.33 -34.12 16.56
N LEU A 548 -22.16 -34.40 15.99
CA LEU A 548 -21.52 -33.57 14.99
C LEU A 548 -22.05 -33.98 13.61
N THR A 549 -22.74 -33.08 12.93
CA THR A 549 -23.31 -33.32 11.60
C THR A 549 -22.69 -32.38 10.59
N VAL A 550 -22.24 -32.92 9.46
CA VAL A 550 -21.83 -32.15 8.28
C VAL A 550 -22.83 -32.44 7.18
N SER A 551 -23.32 -31.38 6.55
CA SER A 551 -24.30 -31.43 5.47
C SER A 551 -23.75 -30.73 4.23
N HIS A 552 -24.12 -31.22 3.06
CA HIS A 552 -23.84 -30.59 1.77
C HIS A 552 -25.14 -30.03 1.17
N GLU A 553 -25.04 -29.00 0.33
CA GLU A 553 -26.19 -28.39 -0.36
C GLU A 553 -27.01 -29.37 -1.22
N SER A 554 -26.43 -30.51 -1.62
CA SER A 554 -27.15 -31.60 -2.29
C SER A 554 -28.15 -32.35 -1.40
N GLY A 555 -28.13 -32.10 -0.09
CA GLY A 555 -28.95 -32.79 0.91
C GLY A 555 -28.28 -34.03 1.54
N GLN A 556 -27.06 -34.38 1.14
CA GLN A 556 -26.28 -35.42 1.80
C GLN A 556 -25.78 -34.95 3.17
N SER A 557 -25.77 -35.84 4.16
CA SER A 557 -25.21 -35.57 5.48
C SER A 557 -24.48 -36.77 6.07
N ILE A 558 -23.45 -36.50 6.86
CA ILE A 558 -22.79 -37.48 7.73
C ILE A 558 -22.88 -36.97 9.16
N THR A 559 -23.24 -37.87 10.07
CA THR A 559 -23.30 -37.57 11.50
C THR A 559 -22.35 -38.49 12.24
N LYS A 560 -21.65 -37.94 13.23
CA LYS A 560 -20.77 -38.67 14.15
C LYS A 560 -21.13 -38.31 15.58
N LYS A 561 -21.14 -39.33 16.44
CA LYS A 561 -21.28 -39.15 17.88
C LYS A 561 -19.95 -38.73 18.48
N VAL A 562 -19.97 -37.70 19.31
CA VAL A 562 -18.82 -37.16 20.02
C VAL A 562 -19.13 -37.14 21.50
N GLN A 563 -18.29 -37.78 22.31
CA GLN A 563 -18.39 -37.71 23.77
C GLN A 563 -17.36 -36.72 24.31
N ILE A 564 -17.81 -35.71 25.04
CA ILE A 564 -16.95 -34.77 25.76
C ILE A 564 -17.15 -34.96 27.26
N GLY A 565 -16.06 -34.96 28.04
CA GLY A 565 -16.08 -35.11 29.48
C GLY A 565 -16.48 -36.52 29.96
N GLU A 566 -16.42 -36.74 31.27
CA GLU A 566 -16.83 -38.00 31.89
C GLU A 566 -18.35 -38.12 31.92
N THR A 567 -18.92 -39.18 31.33
CA THR A 567 -20.35 -39.52 31.51
C THR A 567 -20.57 -39.93 32.97
N THR A 568 -21.19 -39.07 33.77
CA THR A 568 -21.79 -39.53 35.02
C THR A 568 -22.96 -40.44 34.65
N LYS A 569 -22.81 -41.76 34.84
CA LYS A 569 -23.97 -42.67 34.84
C LYS A 569 -25.03 -42.08 35.80
N PRO A 570 -26.33 -42.10 35.46
CA PRO A 570 -27.34 -41.56 36.35
C PRO A 570 -27.26 -42.25 37.71
N PRO A 571 -27.45 -41.53 38.83
CA PRO A 571 -27.42 -42.15 40.16
C PRO A 571 -28.51 -43.21 40.25
N VAL A 572 -28.13 -44.41 40.69
CA VAL A 572 -29.06 -45.51 41.00
C VAL A 572 -30.11 -44.96 41.99
N THR A 573 -31.39 -44.99 41.60
CA THR A 573 -32.45 -44.44 42.46
C THR A 573 -32.92 -45.47 43.48
N MET A 574 -33.50 -45.03 44.60
CA MET A 574 -34.16 -45.94 45.57
C MET A 574 -35.27 -46.79 44.94
N VAL A 575 -35.85 -46.35 43.80
CA VAL A 575 -36.88 -47.09 43.06
C VAL A 575 -36.27 -48.26 42.29
N ASP A 576 -35.06 -48.09 41.75
CA ASP A 576 -34.32 -49.17 41.09
C ASP A 576 -33.83 -50.19 42.12
N LEU A 577 -33.39 -49.72 43.29
CA LEU A 577 -33.06 -50.57 44.44
C LEU A 577 -34.28 -51.39 44.90
N ALA A 578 -35.47 -50.80 44.96
CA ALA A 578 -36.70 -51.46 45.40
C ALA A 578 -37.18 -52.53 44.39
N LYS A 579 -37.08 -52.28 43.09
CA LYS A 579 -37.44 -53.25 42.03
C LYS A 579 -36.53 -54.47 42.02
N VAL A 580 -35.25 -54.28 42.34
CA VAL A 580 -34.27 -55.35 42.45
C VAL A 580 -34.51 -56.13 43.76
N ALA A 581 -34.66 -55.43 44.90
CA ALA A 581 -34.93 -56.04 46.21
C ALA A 581 -36.24 -56.84 46.28
N GLU A 582 -37.27 -56.50 45.50
CA GLU A 582 -38.51 -57.30 45.38
C GLU A 582 -38.25 -58.73 44.87
N ARG A 583 -37.21 -58.94 44.04
CA ARG A 583 -36.87 -60.27 43.51
C ARG A 583 -36.15 -61.14 44.54
N TYR A 584 -35.44 -60.52 45.46
CA TYR A 584 -34.60 -61.18 46.48
C TYR A 584 -35.34 -61.50 47.78
N ASN A 585 -36.57 -61.00 47.97
CA ASN A 585 -37.41 -61.25 49.15
C ASN A 585 -38.53 -62.30 48.91
N LEU A 586 -38.53 -62.96 47.75
CA LEU A 586 -39.52 -63.98 47.41
C LEU A 586 -39.12 -65.33 48.00
N LYS A 587 -40.09 -66.06 48.58
CA LYS A 587 -39.89 -67.41 49.13
C LYS A 587 -40.25 -68.48 48.11
N LYS A 588 -39.58 -69.63 48.20
CA LYS A 588 -39.85 -70.82 47.38
C LYS A 588 -41.35 -71.16 47.39
N GLY A 589 -41.98 -71.06 46.21
CA GLY A 589 -43.43 -71.26 46.02
C GLY A 589 -44.24 -69.98 45.71
N GLN A 590 -43.62 -68.80 45.72
CA GLN A 590 -44.26 -67.56 45.28
C GLN A 590 -44.12 -67.33 43.75
N PRO A 591 -45.08 -66.64 43.10
CA PRO A 591 -44.99 -66.34 41.66
C PRO A 591 -43.76 -65.46 41.35
N LYS A 592 -43.01 -65.80 40.31
CA LYS A 592 -41.75 -65.14 39.88
C LYS A 592 -40.54 -65.38 40.79
N PHE A 593 -40.62 -66.33 41.73
CA PHE A 593 -39.44 -66.83 42.45
C PHE A 593 -38.46 -67.53 41.50
N ASP A 594 -37.17 -67.25 41.67
CA ASP A 594 -36.06 -67.86 40.91
C ASP A 594 -34.94 -68.23 41.89
N ASP A 595 -34.48 -69.49 41.84
CA ASP A 595 -33.44 -70.02 42.74
C ASP A 595 -32.10 -69.25 42.63
N LYS A 596 -31.89 -68.46 41.55
CA LYS A 596 -30.69 -67.61 41.39
C LYS A 596 -30.70 -66.34 42.23
N TYR A 597 -31.86 -65.97 42.79
CA TYR A 597 -32.07 -64.75 43.57
C TYR A 597 -32.53 -65.04 45.01
N ASP A 598 -32.40 -66.28 45.47
CA ASP A 598 -32.71 -66.68 46.86
C ASP A 598 -31.47 -66.46 47.75
N LEU A 599 -31.45 -65.36 48.49
CA LEU A 599 -30.38 -64.98 49.43
C LEU A 599 -30.51 -65.63 50.81
N ASN A 600 -31.46 -66.55 51.00
CA ASN A 600 -31.68 -67.22 52.28
C ASN A 600 -31.66 -68.75 52.11
N LYS A 601 -30.87 -69.23 51.15
CA LYS A 601 -30.75 -70.66 50.82
C LYS A 601 -30.17 -71.51 51.96
N ASP A 602 -29.46 -70.87 52.88
CA ASP A 602 -28.83 -71.43 54.08
C ASP A 602 -29.43 -70.88 55.40
N ASP A 603 -30.59 -70.23 55.32
CA ASP A 603 -31.33 -69.62 56.44
C ASP A 603 -30.60 -68.47 57.19
N ILE A 604 -29.57 -67.87 56.58
CA ILE A 604 -28.87 -66.71 57.14
C ILE A 604 -28.56 -65.69 56.04
N ILE A 605 -29.11 -64.47 56.14
CA ILE A 605 -28.71 -63.37 55.25
C ILE A 605 -27.39 -62.80 55.74
N ASP A 606 -26.33 -62.88 54.93
CA ASP A 606 -24.99 -62.42 55.29
C ASP A 606 -24.42 -61.36 54.33
N ILE A 607 -23.17 -60.96 54.57
CA ILE A 607 -22.54 -59.87 53.82
C ILE A 607 -22.20 -60.24 52.37
N TYR A 608 -22.09 -61.53 52.04
CA TYR A 608 -21.86 -61.99 50.66
C TYR A 608 -23.11 -61.81 49.80
N ASP A 609 -24.29 -62.01 50.39
CA ASP A 609 -25.58 -61.80 49.72
C ASP A 609 -25.77 -60.34 49.30
N ILE A 610 -25.38 -59.41 50.18
CA ILE A 610 -25.43 -57.96 49.93
C ILE A 610 -24.47 -57.55 48.80
N VAL A 611 -23.30 -58.19 48.72
CA VAL A 611 -22.29 -57.92 47.68
C VAL A 611 -22.74 -58.44 46.30
N ILE A 612 -23.49 -59.55 46.25
CA ILE A 612 -24.04 -60.09 44.99
C ILE A 612 -25.12 -59.14 44.45
N VAL A 613 -26.01 -58.65 45.30
CA VAL A 613 -27.03 -57.65 44.92
C VAL A 613 -26.38 -56.35 44.43
N ALA A 614 -25.32 -55.88 45.12
CA ALA A 614 -24.60 -54.67 44.71
C ALA A 614 -23.93 -54.81 43.34
N LYS A 615 -23.33 -55.97 43.03
CA LYS A 615 -22.70 -56.23 41.72
C LYS A 615 -23.70 -56.36 40.57
N ASP A 616 -24.88 -56.95 40.82
CA ASP A 616 -25.93 -57.08 39.81
C ASP A 616 -26.59 -55.72 39.47
N ILE A 617 -26.53 -54.76 40.41
CA ILE A 617 -26.95 -53.36 40.25
C ILE A 617 -25.89 -52.51 39.49
N GLU A 618 -24.61 -52.85 39.57
CA GLU A 618 -23.55 -52.15 38.80
C GLU A 618 -23.46 -52.59 37.33
N ALA A 619 -23.91 -53.82 37.03
CA ALA A 619 -23.80 -54.46 35.72
C ALA A 619 -25.02 -54.26 34.79
N ASN A 620 -26.19 -53.87 35.35
CA ASN A 620 -27.41 -53.53 34.62
C ASN A 620 -27.78 -52.07 34.84
#